data_AF-A0A9Q1UW59-F1
#
_entry.id   AF-A0A9Q1UW59-F1
#
_cell.length_a   1.000
_cell.length_b   1.000
_cell.length_c   1.000
_cell.angle_alpha   90.00
_cell.angle_beta   90.00
_cell.angle_gamma   90.00
#
_symmetry.space_group_name_H-M   'P 1'
#
loop_
_entity.id
_entity.type
_entity.pdbx_description
1 polymer ?
#
loop_
_entity_poly.entity_id
_entity_poly.type
_entity_poly.pdbx_seq_one_letter_code
_entity_poly.pdbx_strand_id
1 'polypeptide(L)'
;MYINTDYLNCINSYTRKPTGFADVINKGGYVATFAIGYYFKNKYFAFDSPKLLYNQSYRIAIPADATSISFLARLYLTSSETRVICRKNYPTSFRKYFELRGTIIKSSCSEIG
;
A
#
# COMPACT_ATOMS: atom_id res chain seq x y z
N MET A 1 31.55 14.90 32.42
CA MET A 1 30.18 14.33 32.48
C MET A 1 29.92 13.70 31.13
N TYR A 2 30.14 12.39 31.00
CA TYR A 2 29.97 11.67 29.74
C TYR A 2 28.49 11.37 29.57
N ILE A 3 27.83 12.01 28.61
CA ILE A 3 26.46 11.70 28.27
C ILE A 3 26.49 10.40 27.47
N ASN A 4 25.90 9.35 28.04
CA ASN A 4 25.85 8.03 27.43
C ASN A 4 24.99 8.09 26.15
N THR A 5 25.62 7.88 25.00
CA THR A 5 25.01 7.90 23.66
C THR A 5 23.85 6.92 23.48
N ASP A 6 23.76 5.88 24.32
CA ASP A 6 22.68 4.90 24.26
C ASP A 6 21.33 5.46 24.70
N TYR A 7 21.34 6.44 25.62
CA TYR A 7 20.12 7.11 26.09
C TYR A 7 19.51 8.07 25.05
N LEU A 8 20.33 8.67 24.17
CA LEU A 8 19.84 9.54 23.09
C LEU A 8 19.19 8.74 21.96
N ASN A 9 19.64 7.50 21.72
CA ASN A 9 19.09 6.64 20.68
C ASN A 9 17.70 6.08 21.03
N CYS A 10 17.42 5.78 22.31
CA CYS A 10 16.11 5.28 22.71
C CYS A 10 15.03 6.40 22.69
N ILE A 11 15.35 7.63 23.10
CA ILE A 11 14.44 8.79 23.06
C ILE A 11 13.98 9.11 21.63
N ASN A 12 14.86 8.92 20.63
CA ASN A 12 14.56 9.20 19.22
C ASN A 12 13.59 8.20 18.57
N SER A 13 13.35 7.05 19.20
CA SER A 13 12.44 6.03 18.67
C SER A 13 10.97 6.33 19.01
N TYR A 14 10.70 7.00 20.13
CA TYR A 14 9.36 7.36 20.59
C TYR A 14 8.76 8.57 19.85
N THR A 15 9.59 9.38 19.18
CA THR A 15 9.15 10.55 18.39
C THR A 15 8.96 10.23 16.90
N ARG A 16 9.39 9.04 16.44
CA ARG A 16 9.18 8.63 15.05
C ARG A 16 7.76 8.14 14.87
N LYS A 17 6.98 8.91 14.10
CA LYS A 17 5.66 8.47 13.66
C LYS A 17 5.79 7.11 12.97
N PRO A 18 4.98 6.11 13.35
CA PRO A 18 5.11 4.76 12.80
C PRO A 18 4.88 4.76 11.28
N THR A 19 5.77 4.09 10.55
CA THR A 19 5.60 3.86 9.10
C THR A 19 4.29 3.10 8.85
N GLY A 20 3.55 3.57 7.85
CA GLY A 20 2.35 2.91 7.34
C GLY A 20 2.68 1.79 6.37
N PHE A 21 1.66 1.06 5.94
CA PHE A 21 1.78 0.10 4.85
C PHE A 21 0.42 -0.16 4.19
N ALA A 22 0.49 -0.60 2.94
CA ALA A 22 -0.60 -1.32 2.29
C ALA A 22 -0.14 -2.75 2.03
N ASP A 23 -0.89 -3.73 2.55
CA ASP A 23 -0.68 -5.15 2.27
C ASP A 23 -1.84 -5.63 1.43
N VAL A 24 -1.57 -6.08 0.20
CA VAL A 24 -2.62 -6.43 -0.77
C VAL A 24 -2.47 -7.90 -1.12
N ILE A 25 -3.51 -8.69 -0.92
CA ILE A 25 -3.58 -10.09 -1.34
C ILE A 25 -4.62 -10.28 -2.43
N ASN A 26 -4.24 -11.04 -3.46
CA ASN A 26 -5.17 -11.44 -4.51
C ASN A 26 -5.80 -12.80 -4.18
N LYS A 27 -7.10 -12.82 -3.90
CA LYS A 27 -7.94 -14.02 -3.74
C LYS A 27 -8.95 -14.17 -4.89
N GLY A 28 -8.86 -13.34 -5.93
CA GLY A 28 -9.73 -13.38 -7.09
C GLY A 28 -9.26 -14.39 -8.14
N GLY A 29 -10.18 -14.83 -9.00
CA GLY A 29 -9.91 -15.68 -10.17
C GLY A 29 -9.36 -14.89 -11.35
N TYR A 30 -8.34 -14.07 -11.12
CA TYR A 30 -7.69 -13.20 -12.12
C TYR A 30 -6.28 -12.84 -11.67
N VAL A 31 -5.48 -12.29 -12.59
CA VAL A 31 -4.19 -11.66 -12.24
C VAL A 31 -4.44 -10.21 -11.85
N ALA A 32 -3.89 -9.78 -10.72
CA ALA A 32 -4.07 -8.42 -10.20
C ALA A 32 -2.76 -7.63 -10.17
N THR A 33 -2.87 -6.32 -10.00
CA THR A 33 -1.79 -5.40 -9.64
C THR A 33 -2.40 -4.21 -8.89
N PHE A 34 -1.60 -3.47 -8.15
CA PHE A 34 -2.04 -2.20 -7.58
C PHE A 34 -0.99 -1.12 -7.74
N ALA A 35 -1.44 0.13 -7.78
CA ALA A 35 -0.61 1.31 -7.71
C ALA A 35 -0.86 2.06 -6.40
N ILE A 36 0.20 2.67 -5.87
CA ILE A 36 0.09 3.66 -4.81
C ILE A 36 0.84 4.93 -5.23
N GLY A 37 0.17 6.07 -5.11
CA GLY A 37 0.76 7.39 -5.29
C GLY A 37 0.61 8.22 -4.01
N TYR A 38 1.60 9.01 -3.64
CA TYR A 38 1.55 9.86 -2.45
C TYR A 38 2.51 11.03 -2.53
N TYR A 39 2.29 12.04 -1.69
CA TYR A 39 3.25 13.11 -1.47
C TYR A 39 4.06 12.86 -0.20
N PHE A 40 5.36 13.08 -0.24
CA PHE A 40 6.25 13.05 0.91
C PHE A 40 7.29 14.16 0.78
N LYS A 41 7.39 15.03 1.80
CA LYS A 41 8.27 16.21 1.78
C LYS A 41 8.09 17.05 0.51
N ASN A 42 6.83 17.33 0.14
CA ASN A 42 6.40 18.07 -1.06
C ASN A 42 6.82 17.46 -2.42
N LYS A 43 7.28 16.21 -2.44
CA LYS A 43 7.57 15.47 -3.68
C LYS A 43 6.57 14.36 -3.88
N TYR A 44 6.12 14.18 -5.12
CA TYR A 44 5.24 13.07 -5.49
C TYR A 44 6.05 11.80 -5.72
N PHE A 45 5.57 10.69 -5.18
CA PHE A 45 6.09 9.35 -5.38
C PHE A 45 4.96 8.45 -5.87
N ALA A 46 5.30 7.55 -6.79
CA ALA A 46 4.40 6.53 -7.27
C ALA A 46 5.11 5.18 -7.34
N PHE A 47 4.36 4.12 -7.13
CA PHE A 47 4.80 2.75 -7.23
C PHE A 47 3.68 1.88 -7.79
N ASP A 48 4.02 0.99 -8.72
CA ASP A 48 3.16 -0.09 -9.17
C ASP A 48 3.71 -1.42 -8.66
N SER A 49 2.84 -2.26 -8.12
CA SER A 49 3.20 -3.59 -7.64
C SER A 49 3.54 -4.52 -8.80
N PRO A 50 4.32 -5.58 -8.54
CA PRO A 50 4.35 -6.74 -9.42
C PRO A 50 2.94 -7.31 -9.68
N LYS A 51 2.84 -8.17 -10.68
CA LYS A 51 1.64 -8.98 -10.90
C LYS A 51 1.43 -9.91 -9.70
N LEU A 52 0.20 -9.94 -9.19
CA LEU A 52 -0.23 -10.81 -8.10
C LEU A 52 -1.11 -11.90 -8.69
N LEU A 53 -0.58 -13.13 -8.74
CA LEU A 53 -1.38 -14.31 -9.06
C LEU A 53 -2.30 -14.68 -7.90
N TYR A 54 -3.15 -15.69 -8.09
CA TYR A 54 -4.01 -16.20 -7.03
C TYR A 54 -3.20 -16.55 -5.77
N ASN A 55 -3.71 -16.10 -4.63
CA ASN A 55 -3.14 -16.26 -3.30
C ASN A 55 -1.76 -15.61 -3.07
N GLN A 56 -1.30 -14.75 -3.98
CA GLN A 56 -0.09 -13.95 -3.76
C GLN A 56 -0.43 -12.61 -3.12
N SER A 57 0.46 -12.14 -2.25
CA SER A 57 0.38 -10.82 -1.63
C SER A 57 1.62 -9.98 -1.88
N TYR A 58 1.45 -8.66 -1.75
CA TYR A 58 2.57 -7.73 -1.76
C TYR A 58 2.30 -6.59 -0.79
N ARG A 59 3.33 -6.29 0.02
CA ARG A 59 3.30 -5.20 0.99
C ARG A 59 4.21 -4.07 0.55
N ILE A 60 3.68 -2.86 0.55
CA ILE A 60 4.46 -1.63 0.38
C ILE A 60 4.47 -0.82 1.67
N ALA A 61 5.65 -0.36 2.08
CA ALA A 61 5.80 0.61 3.16
C ALA A 61 5.42 2.01 2.67
N ILE A 62 4.68 2.74 3.50
CA ILE A 62 4.24 4.10 3.23
C ILE A 62 4.89 5.00 4.29
N PRO A 63 5.66 6.04 3.91
CA PRO A 63 6.24 6.96 4.87
C PRO A 63 5.20 7.50 5.85
N ALA A 64 5.56 7.65 7.12
CA ALA A 64 4.62 8.04 8.16
C ALA A 64 3.98 9.42 7.91
N ASP A 65 4.73 10.32 7.27
CA ASP A 65 4.30 11.69 6.92
C ASP A 65 3.83 11.81 5.47
N ALA A 66 3.56 10.67 4.81
CA ALA A 66 2.95 10.69 3.49
C ALA A 66 1.52 11.26 3.56
N THR A 67 1.18 12.09 2.58
CA THR A 67 -0.12 12.74 2.43
C THR A 67 -0.71 12.51 1.05
N SER A 68 -2.00 12.77 0.90
CA SER A 68 -2.72 12.69 -0.38
C SER A 68 -2.47 11.37 -1.10
N ILE A 69 -2.66 10.26 -0.38
CA ILE A 69 -2.37 8.92 -0.85
C ILE A 69 -3.52 8.44 -1.74
N SER A 70 -3.19 7.98 -2.93
CA SER A 70 -4.12 7.33 -3.87
C SER A 70 -3.72 5.87 -4.02
N PHE A 71 -4.65 4.97 -3.74
CA PHE A 71 -4.52 3.54 -3.95
C PHE A 71 -5.45 3.11 -5.09
N LEU A 72 -4.91 2.33 -6.03
CA LEU A 72 -5.63 1.86 -7.20
C LEU A 72 -5.34 0.38 -7.47
N ALA A 73 -6.30 -0.49 -7.19
CA ALA A 73 -6.20 -1.90 -7.55
C ALA A 73 -6.82 -2.15 -8.93
N ARG A 74 -6.17 -2.98 -9.72
CA ARG A 74 -6.58 -3.35 -11.08
C ARG A 74 -6.46 -4.85 -11.30
N LEU A 75 -7.28 -5.38 -12.20
CA LEU A 75 -7.12 -6.72 -12.75
C LEU A 75 -6.67 -6.62 -14.21
N TYR A 76 -5.96 -7.64 -14.69
CA TYR A 76 -5.62 -7.79 -16.10
C TYR A 76 -6.78 -8.44 -16.86
N LEU A 77 -7.20 -7.81 -17.96
CA LEU A 77 -8.09 -8.42 -18.96
C LEU A 77 -7.28 -9.16 -20.03
N THR A 78 -6.12 -8.59 -20.39
CA THR A 78 -5.13 -9.16 -21.29
C THR A 78 -3.73 -8.89 -20.74
N SER A 79 -2.66 -9.18 -21.48
CA SER A 79 -1.29 -8.87 -21.05
C SER A 79 -0.99 -7.37 -20.95
N SER A 80 -1.73 -6.53 -21.69
CA SER A 80 -1.54 -5.07 -21.77
C SER A 80 -2.72 -4.25 -21.26
N GLU A 81 -3.91 -4.85 -21.15
CA GLU A 81 -5.13 -4.17 -20.73
C GLU A 81 -5.49 -4.51 -19.28
N THR A 82 -5.85 -3.47 -18.52
CA THR A 82 -6.31 -3.63 -17.13
C THR A 82 -7.64 -2.95 -16.89
N ARG A 83 -8.40 -3.46 -15.94
CA ARG A 83 -9.64 -2.86 -15.44
C ARG A 83 -9.52 -2.53 -13.97
N VAL A 84 -10.07 -1.38 -13.58
CA VAL A 84 -10.09 -0.96 -12.18
C VAL A 84 -11.00 -1.87 -11.36
N ILE A 85 -10.49 -2.35 -10.23
CA ILE A 85 -11.28 -3.06 -9.21
C ILE A 85 -11.79 -2.04 -8.18
N CYS A 86 -10.89 -1.23 -7.63
CA CYS A 86 -11.22 -0.18 -6.67
C CYS A 86 -10.21 0.95 -6.74
N ARG A 87 -10.67 2.15 -6.39
CA ARG A 87 -9.83 3.30 -6.09
C ARG A 87 -10.19 3.81 -4.70
N LYS A 88 -9.17 4.09 -3.89
CA LYS A 88 -9.32 4.59 -2.52
C LYS A 88 -8.33 5.72 -2.29
N ASN A 89 -8.76 6.76 -1.60
CA ASN A 89 -7.90 7.89 -1.26
C ASN A 89 -7.82 8.03 0.25
N TYR A 90 -6.63 8.34 0.75
CA TYR A 90 -6.38 8.56 2.17
C TYR A 90 -5.63 9.88 2.36
N PRO A 91 -6.06 10.73 3.30
CA PRO A 91 -5.41 12.01 3.52
C PRO A 91 -3.99 11.85 4.09
N THR A 92 -3.75 10.75 4.81
CA THR A 92 -2.50 10.49 5.55
C THR A 92 -2.10 9.02 5.48
N SER A 93 -0.85 8.74 5.84
CA SER A 93 -0.30 7.38 6.00
C SER A 93 -1.20 6.48 6.84
N PHE A 94 -1.37 5.24 6.39
CA PHE A 94 -2.26 4.25 7.00
C PHE A 94 -1.57 2.90 7.12
N ARG A 95 -2.15 2.00 7.90
CA ARG A 95 -1.81 0.58 7.94
C ARG A 95 -3.06 -0.19 7.57
N LYS A 96 -3.10 -0.77 6.37
CA LYS A 96 -4.30 -1.46 5.87
C LYS A 96 -3.97 -2.73 5.13
N TYR A 97 -4.86 -3.68 5.27
CA TYR A 97 -4.89 -4.94 4.55
C TYR A 97 -6.03 -4.90 3.53
N PHE A 98 -5.69 -5.11 2.27
CA PHE A 98 -6.63 -5.17 1.16
C PHE A 98 -6.72 -6.58 0.62
N GLU A 99 -7.94 -7.02 0.39
CA GLU A 99 -8.20 -8.29 -0.24
C GLU A 99 -9.00 -8.09 -1.52
N LEU A 100 -8.42 -8.54 -2.63
CA LEU A 100 -9.05 -8.55 -3.95
C LEU A 100 -9.75 -9.90 -4.15
N ARG A 101 -11.05 -9.88 -4.44
CA ARG A 101 -11.88 -11.09 -4.56
C ARG A 101 -12.68 -11.09 -5.87
N GLY A 102 -13.41 -12.18 -6.08
CA GLY A 102 -14.36 -12.33 -7.18
C GLY A 102 -13.72 -12.89 -8.45
N THR A 103 -14.36 -12.63 -9.58
CA THR A 103 -13.91 -13.10 -10.90
C THR A 103 -13.56 -11.90 -11.79
N ILE A 104 -13.02 -12.17 -12.98
CA ILE A 104 -12.80 -11.11 -13.98
C ILE A 104 -14.08 -10.29 -14.14
N ILE A 105 -15.24 -10.94 -14.34
CA ILE A 105 -16.54 -10.30 -14.60
C ILE A 105 -17.02 -9.45 -13.41
N LYS A 106 -16.94 -10.00 -12.19
CA LYS A 106 -17.39 -9.34 -10.96
C LYS A 106 -16.29 -9.37 -9.91
N SER A 107 -15.41 -8.38 -9.97
CA SER A 107 -14.31 -8.19 -9.04
C SER A 107 -14.72 -7.32 -7.85
N SER A 108 -14.11 -7.54 -6.69
CA SER A 108 -14.29 -6.69 -5.52
C SER A 108 -12.98 -6.48 -4.75
N CYS A 109 -12.96 -5.45 -3.92
CA CYS A 109 -11.81 -5.04 -3.13
C CYS A 109 -12.30 -4.61 -1.76
N SER A 110 -11.82 -5.28 -0.72
CA SER A 110 -12.25 -5.06 0.67
C SER A 110 -11.07 -4.66 1.53
N GLU A 111 -11.31 -3.76 2.47
CA GLU A 111 -10.39 -3.50 3.58
C GLU A 111 -10.74 -4.47 4.71
N ILE A 112 -9.77 -5.25 5.19
CA ILE A 112 -10.01 -6.32 6.19
C ILE A 112 -9.29 -6.07 7.53
N GLY A 113 -8.59 -4.94 7.65
CA GLY A 113 -7.87 -4.51 8.85
C GLY A 113 -7.04 -3.27 8.58
#